data_AF-A0A940C526-F1
#
_entry.id   AF-A0A940C526-F1
#
_cell.length_a   1.000
_cell.length_b   1.000
_cell.length_c   1.000
_cell.angle_alpha   90.00
_cell.angle_beta   90.00
_cell.angle_gamma   90.00
#
_symmetry.space_group_name_H-M   'P 1'
#
loop_
_entity.id
_entity.type
_entity.pdbx_description
1 polymer ?
#
loop_
_entity_poly.entity_id
_entity_poly.type
_entity_poly.pdbx_seq_one_letter_code
_entity_poly.pdbx_strand_id
1 'polypeptide(L)'
;IDTVTAFANKNFRKAVLFAFDKGTYNAVTRGEDLKYTNLRNMYTHPEFVSIENDVTVEGKTFKAGTFYGEMVQYYLDQLGCPVTVADQCDGWFNPTAAKAALEAAKEELGDTVTFPIKIDIVYYSPNANQTAQANAVKTQMEATLGAENVVVNLVEATTPEDYYASGYRASNGEAGNFDLFYGSGWGPDYGDPSTYLDTFLGEGAGYMTKVIGLF
;
A
#
# COMPACT_ATOMS: atom_id res chain seq x y z
N ILE A 1 18.57 -6.42 -7.02
CA ILE A 1 18.07 -7.48 -7.92
C ILE A 1 17.06 -8.33 -7.16
N ASP A 2 17.45 -8.92 -6.03
CA ASP A 2 16.56 -9.74 -5.18
C ASP A 2 15.26 -9.03 -4.79
N THR A 3 15.34 -7.76 -4.36
CA THR A 3 14.16 -6.98 -3.99
C THR A 3 13.21 -6.78 -5.18
N VAL A 4 13.72 -6.46 -6.38
CA VAL A 4 12.90 -6.32 -7.59
C VAL A 4 12.19 -7.63 -7.93
N THR A 5 12.92 -8.75 -7.92
CA THR A 5 12.34 -10.09 -8.16
C THR A 5 11.29 -10.44 -7.11
N ALA A 6 11.56 -10.16 -5.83
CA ALA A 6 10.62 -10.40 -4.74
C ALA A 6 9.35 -9.55 -4.90
N PHE A 7 9.46 -8.25 -5.18
CA PHE A 7 8.30 -7.38 -5.43
C PHE A 7 7.53 -7.75 -6.71
N ALA A 8 8.14 -8.43 -7.69
CA ALA A 8 7.41 -8.99 -8.82
C ALA A 8 6.46 -10.13 -8.40
N ASN A 9 6.75 -10.83 -7.29
CA ASN A 9 5.89 -11.87 -6.73
C ASN A 9 4.67 -11.28 -6.00
N LYS A 10 3.47 -11.76 -6.36
CA LYS A 10 2.19 -11.29 -5.80
C LYS A 10 2.07 -11.55 -4.30
N ASN A 11 2.51 -12.71 -3.83
CA ASN A 11 2.43 -13.09 -2.43
C ASN A 11 3.41 -12.30 -1.57
N PHE A 12 4.59 -11.96 -2.09
CA PHE A 12 5.52 -11.05 -1.40
C PHE A 12 4.92 -9.66 -1.23
N ARG A 13 4.31 -9.08 -2.29
CA ARG A 13 3.59 -7.80 -2.18
C ARG A 13 2.46 -7.86 -1.15
N LYS A 14 1.69 -8.96 -1.13
CA LYS A 14 0.66 -9.19 -0.10
C LYS A 14 1.25 -9.26 1.30
N ALA A 15 2.36 -9.98 1.49
CA ALA A 15 3.02 -10.09 2.79
C ALA A 15 3.44 -8.71 3.33
N VAL A 16 4.04 -7.88 2.48
CA VAL A 16 4.41 -6.49 2.81
C VAL A 16 3.18 -5.65 3.16
N LEU A 17 2.11 -5.72 2.35
CA LEU A 17 0.87 -4.96 2.62
C LEU A 17 0.18 -5.39 3.91
N PHE A 18 0.05 -6.69 4.16
CA PHE A 18 -0.57 -7.23 5.38
C PHE A 18 0.26 -6.98 6.64
N ALA A 19 1.58 -6.80 6.51
CA ALA A 19 2.48 -6.49 7.63
C ALA A 19 2.53 -5.00 7.99
N PHE A 20 1.99 -4.13 7.15
CA PHE A 20 1.99 -2.69 7.40
C PHE A 20 0.83 -2.29 8.29
N ASP A 21 1.09 -2.09 9.59
CA ASP A 21 0.14 -1.49 10.53
C ASP A 21 0.04 0.03 10.26
N LYS A 22 -1.02 0.41 9.53
CA LYS A 22 -1.33 1.81 9.21
C LYS A 22 -1.77 2.56 10.46
N GLY A 23 -2.39 1.87 11.42
CA GLY A 23 -2.77 2.43 12.71
C GLY A 23 -1.56 2.96 13.47
N THR A 24 -0.57 2.11 13.71
CA THR A 24 0.68 2.50 14.40
C THR A 24 1.43 3.59 13.64
N TYR A 25 1.54 3.48 12.30
CA TYR A 25 2.16 4.52 11.48
C TYR A 25 1.44 5.88 11.60
N ASN A 26 0.12 5.88 11.56
CA ASN A 26 -0.68 7.10 11.57
C ASN A 26 -0.77 7.73 12.98
N ALA A 27 -0.77 6.90 14.04
CA ALA A 27 -0.73 7.33 15.43
C ALA A 27 0.47 8.24 15.74
N VAL A 28 1.60 8.08 15.04
CA VAL A 28 2.78 8.95 15.19
C VAL A 28 2.45 10.43 15.01
N THR A 29 1.52 10.77 14.11
CA THR A 29 1.19 12.17 13.78
C THR A 29 -0.24 12.57 14.13
N ARG A 30 -1.12 11.61 14.41
CA ARG A 30 -2.53 11.83 14.76
C ARG A 30 -2.84 11.53 16.22
N GLY A 31 -1.96 10.82 16.92
CA GLY A 31 -2.22 10.29 18.25
C GLY A 31 -3.03 8.99 18.21
N GLU A 32 -3.00 8.25 19.31
CA GLU A 32 -3.65 6.94 19.42
C GLU A 32 -5.18 7.03 19.22
N ASP A 33 -5.80 8.08 19.74
CA ASP A 33 -7.26 8.28 19.68
C ASP A 33 -7.79 8.50 18.25
N LEU A 34 -6.95 9.03 17.34
CA LEU A 34 -7.33 9.41 15.98
C LEU A 34 -6.63 8.56 14.91
N LYS A 35 -5.94 7.49 15.31
CA LYS A 35 -5.09 6.70 14.40
C LYS A 35 -5.84 6.05 13.26
N TYR A 36 -7.16 5.90 13.37
CA TYR A 36 -8.00 5.33 12.32
C TYR A 36 -8.82 6.35 11.54
N THR A 37 -9.05 7.55 12.06
CA THR A 37 -10.05 8.50 11.53
C THR A 37 -9.89 8.83 10.05
N ASN A 38 -8.66 8.91 9.55
CA ASN A 38 -8.34 9.22 8.15
C ASN A 38 -7.80 8.02 7.38
N LEU A 39 -7.95 6.79 7.88
CA LEU A 39 -7.52 5.60 7.15
C LEU A 39 -8.53 5.20 6.09
N ARG A 40 -7.96 4.81 4.94
CA ARG A 40 -8.67 4.37 3.74
C ARG A 40 -8.25 2.94 3.42
N ASN A 41 -9.19 2.15 2.92
CA ASN A 41 -8.92 0.74 2.56
C ASN A 41 -9.20 0.43 1.09
N MET A 42 -9.85 1.34 0.37
CA MET A 42 -10.01 1.29 -1.07
C MET A 42 -9.29 2.46 -1.73
N TYR A 43 -8.94 2.26 -3.01
CA TYR A 43 -8.28 3.27 -3.81
C TYR A 43 -9.21 4.46 -4.13
N THR A 44 -10.47 4.17 -4.47
CA THR A 44 -11.58 5.14 -4.52
C THR A 44 -12.41 5.02 -3.24
N HIS A 45 -13.20 6.04 -2.88
CA HIS A 45 -14.09 5.91 -1.73
C HIS A 45 -15.13 4.80 -1.93
N PRO A 46 -15.37 3.92 -0.94
CA PRO A 46 -16.34 2.82 -1.07
C PRO A 46 -17.75 3.33 -1.40
N GLU A 47 -18.07 4.53 -0.95
CA GLU A 47 -19.41 5.16 -1.06
C GLU A 47 -19.53 6.23 -2.15
N PHE A 48 -18.56 6.41 -3.05
CA PHE A 48 -18.68 7.42 -4.12
C PHE A 48 -19.78 7.11 -5.14
N VAL A 49 -20.02 5.82 -5.41
CA VAL A 49 -20.96 5.38 -6.43
C VAL A 49 -21.84 4.28 -5.86
N SER A 50 -23.13 4.35 -6.18
CA SER A 50 -24.09 3.28 -5.94
C SER A 50 -24.79 2.90 -7.24
N ILE A 51 -25.33 1.69 -7.29
CA ILE A 51 -26.10 1.23 -8.45
C ILE A 51 -27.50 1.84 -8.45
N GLU A 52 -27.97 2.31 -9.60
CA GLU A 52 -29.30 2.96 -9.71
C GLU A 52 -30.46 1.95 -9.76
N ASN A 53 -30.18 0.71 -10.18
CA ASN A 53 -31.17 -0.34 -10.37
C ASN A 53 -30.70 -1.62 -9.67
N ASP A 54 -31.63 -2.55 -9.44
CA ASP A 54 -31.28 -3.91 -9.01
C ASP A 54 -30.37 -4.56 -10.07
N VAL A 55 -29.24 -5.10 -9.63
CA VAL A 55 -28.26 -5.78 -10.49
C VAL A 55 -28.07 -7.19 -9.98
N THR A 56 -28.21 -8.18 -10.86
CA THR A 56 -27.94 -9.59 -10.54
C THR A 56 -26.69 -10.07 -11.27
N VAL A 57 -25.67 -10.49 -10.52
CA VAL A 57 -24.43 -11.08 -11.03
C VAL A 57 -24.20 -12.40 -10.32
N GLU A 58 -23.91 -13.47 -11.08
CA GLU A 58 -23.60 -14.80 -10.51
C GLU A 58 -24.63 -15.31 -9.48
N GLY A 59 -25.91 -14.99 -9.69
CA GLY A 59 -27.00 -15.40 -8.80
C GLY A 59 -27.17 -14.55 -7.53
N LYS A 60 -26.29 -13.57 -7.29
CA LYS A 60 -26.45 -12.56 -6.24
C LYS A 60 -27.11 -11.31 -6.81
N THR A 61 -28.23 -10.90 -6.20
CA THR A 61 -28.86 -9.59 -6.48
C THR A 61 -28.36 -8.55 -5.48
N PHE A 62 -27.82 -7.45 -6.00
CA PHE A 62 -27.56 -6.20 -5.31
C PHE A 62 -28.73 -5.25 -5.59
N LYS A 63 -29.18 -4.52 -4.58
CA LYS A 63 -30.36 -3.65 -4.70
C LYS A 63 -29.96 -2.27 -5.19
N ALA A 64 -30.87 -1.59 -5.89
CA ALA A 64 -30.73 -0.17 -6.14
C ALA A 64 -30.33 0.57 -4.85
N GLY A 65 -29.29 1.41 -4.92
CA GLY A 65 -28.69 2.11 -3.80
C GLY A 65 -27.52 1.39 -3.12
N THR A 66 -27.23 0.12 -3.44
CA THR A 66 -26.02 -0.56 -2.93
C THR A 66 -24.76 0.16 -3.40
N PHE A 67 -23.87 0.51 -2.46
CA PHE A 67 -22.60 1.17 -2.77
C PHE A 67 -21.58 0.20 -3.39
N TYR A 68 -20.69 0.73 -4.23
CA TYR A 68 -19.63 -0.04 -4.86
C TYR A 68 -18.76 -0.78 -3.83
N GLY A 69 -18.43 -0.15 -2.70
CA GLY A 69 -17.67 -0.78 -1.63
C GLY A 69 -18.34 -2.03 -1.06
N GLU A 70 -19.66 -2.04 -0.89
CA GLU A 70 -20.39 -3.23 -0.41
C GLU A 70 -20.26 -4.39 -1.39
N MET A 71 -20.33 -4.10 -2.71
CA MET A 71 -20.12 -5.12 -3.74
C MET A 71 -18.69 -5.66 -3.70
N VAL A 72 -17.69 -4.79 -3.55
CA VAL A 72 -16.28 -5.20 -3.44
C VAL A 72 -16.06 -6.08 -2.21
N GLN A 73 -16.58 -5.70 -1.03
CA GLN A 73 -16.48 -6.51 0.17
C GLN A 73 -17.08 -7.90 -0.04
N TYR A 74 -18.27 -7.99 -0.64
CA TYR A 74 -18.91 -9.26 -0.94
C TYR A 74 -18.01 -10.19 -1.76
N TYR A 75 -17.39 -9.68 -2.83
CA TYR A 75 -16.48 -10.50 -3.65
C TYR A 75 -15.17 -10.83 -2.94
N LEU A 76 -14.64 -9.94 -2.11
CA LEU A 76 -13.47 -10.25 -1.28
C LEU A 76 -13.77 -11.39 -0.31
N ASP A 77 -14.96 -11.39 0.31
CA ASP A 77 -15.39 -12.46 1.21
C ASP A 77 -15.52 -13.80 0.46
N GLN A 78 -16.08 -13.80 -0.75
CA GLN A 78 -16.15 -15.01 -1.60
C GLN A 78 -14.76 -15.53 -2.00
N LEU A 79 -13.81 -14.63 -2.20
CA LEU A 79 -12.42 -14.98 -2.50
C LEU A 79 -11.60 -15.37 -1.25
N GLY A 80 -12.19 -15.30 -0.05
CA GLY A 80 -11.49 -15.53 1.20
C GLY A 80 -10.37 -14.51 1.45
N CYS A 81 -10.48 -13.31 0.88
CA CYS A 81 -9.51 -12.25 1.07
C CYS A 81 -9.74 -11.58 2.43
N PRO A 82 -8.75 -11.61 3.35
CA PRO A 82 -8.96 -11.15 4.72
C PRO A 82 -8.80 -9.62 4.83
N VAL A 83 -9.54 -8.88 4.01
CA VAL A 83 -9.48 -7.42 3.87
C VAL A 83 -10.85 -6.81 4.10
N THR A 84 -10.89 -5.72 4.86
CA THR A 84 -12.09 -4.89 5.05
C THR A 84 -11.98 -3.62 4.23
N VAL A 85 -12.99 -3.30 3.43
CA VAL A 85 -13.00 -2.12 2.55
C VAL A 85 -13.49 -0.84 3.21
N ALA A 86 -14.20 -0.96 4.34
CA ALA A 86 -14.74 0.18 5.08
C ALA A 86 -13.62 1.13 5.52
N ASP A 87 -13.84 2.44 5.46
CA ASP A 87 -12.87 3.40 5.97
C ASP A 87 -12.91 3.48 7.50
N GLN A 88 -12.02 4.30 8.08
CA GLN A 88 -11.92 4.49 9.53
C GLN A 88 -11.52 3.23 10.32
N CYS A 89 -10.87 2.29 9.65
CA CYS A 89 -10.22 1.14 10.26
C CYS A 89 -8.95 0.78 9.48
N ASP A 90 -8.10 -0.05 10.07
CA ASP A 90 -7.05 -0.71 9.30
C ASP A 90 -7.58 -2.03 8.73
N GLY A 91 -8.13 -1.95 7.52
CA GLY A 91 -8.71 -3.11 6.84
C GLY A 91 -7.69 -4.00 6.15
N TRP A 92 -6.40 -3.61 6.12
CA TRP A 92 -5.34 -4.37 5.46
C TRP A 92 -4.36 -4.99 6.43
N PHE A 93 -4.15 -4.44 7.62
CA PHE A 93 -3.20 -5.04 8.56
C PHE A 93 -3.69 -6.40 9.07
N ASN A 94 -2.94 -7.46 8.79
CA ASN A 94 -3.23 -8.82 9.21
C ASN A 94 -1.93 -9.65 9.33
N PRO A 95 -1.31 -9.69 10.52
CA PRO A 95 -0.05 -10.41 10.74
C PRO A 95 -0.08 -11.89 10.37
N THR A 96 -1.21 -12.56 10.57
CA THR A 96 -1.38 -13.98 10.23
C THR A 96 -1.37 -14.17 8.72
N ALA A 97 -2.13 -13.35 7.99
CA ALA A 97 -2.15 -13.37 6.53
C ALA A 97 -0.80 -12.93 5.93
N ALA A 98 -0.10 -12.00 6.58
CA ALA A 98 1.24 -11.55 6.18
C ALA A 98 2.23 -12.71 6.18
N LYS A 99 2.28 -13.48 7.28
CA LYS A 99 3.15 -14.66 7.41
C LYS A 99 2.80 -15.76 6.42
N ALA A 100 1.50 -16.04 6.24
CA ALA A 100 1.05 -17.03 5.27
C ALA A 100 1.44 -16.63 3.83
N ALA A 101 1.28 -15.36 3.47
CA ALA A 101 1.67 -14.85 2.16
C ALA A 101 3.20 -14.87 1.97
N LEU A 102 3.98 -14.60 3.02
CA LEU A 102 5.44 -14.67 2.97
C LEU A 102 5.92 -16.10 2.70
N GLU A 103 5.35 -17.10 3.37
CA GLU A 103 5.73 -18.50 3.14
C GLU A 103 5.36 -18.97 1.72
N ALA A 104 4.18 -18.58 1.22
CA ALA A 104 3.81 -18.83 -0.18
C ALA A 104 4.79 -18.14 -1.16
N ALA A 105 5.22 -16.92 -0.86
CA ALA A 105 6.20 -16.21 -1.67
C ALA A 105 7.57 -16.92 -1.66
N LYS A 106 8.02 -17.44 -0.51
CA LYS A 106 9.28 -18.20 -0.39
C LYS A 106 9.23 -19.48 -1.21
N GLU A 107 8.11 -20.19 -1.22
CA GLU A 107 7.91 -21.37 -2.06
C GLU A 107 7.98 -21.03 -3.55
N GLU A 108 7.28 -19.96 -3.98
CA GLU A 108 7.24 -19.53 -5.38
C GLU A 108 8.57 -18.94 -5.87
N LEU A 109 9.30 -18.22 -5.00
CA LEU A 109 10.57 -17.58 -5.34
C LEU A 109 11.73 -18.58 -5.30
N GLY A 110 11.72 -19.56 -4.39
CA GLY A 110 12.80 -20.54 -4.24
C GLY A 110 14.19 -19.88 -4.21
N ASP A 111 15.10 -20.38 -5.03
CA ASP A 111 16.49 -19.88 -5.12
C ASP A 111 16.66 -18.65 -6.04
N THR A 112 15.57 -18.06 -6.55
CA THR A 112 15.66 -16.88 -7.43
C THR A 112 16.01 -15.59 -6.67
N VAL A 113 15.92 -15.62 -5.34
CA VAL A 113 16.27 -14.52 -4.44
C VAL A 113 16.99 -15.05 -3.20
N THR A 114 17.79 -14.22 -2.54
CA THR A 114 18.37 -14.56 -1.23
C THR A 114 17.68 -13.75 -0.13
N PHE A 115 17.18 -14.45 0.89
CA PHE A 115 16.65 -13.83 2.09
C PHE A 115 17.80 -13.45 3.07
N PRO A 116 17.68 -12.35 3.84
CA PRO A 116 16.53 -11.46 3.91
C PRO A 116 16.44 -10.50 2.71
N ILE A 117 15.22 -10.27 2.24
CA ILE A 117 14.93 -9.23 1.24
C ILE A 117 15.04 -7.87 1.93
N LYS A 118 15.92 -7.01 1.39
CA LYS A 118 16.11 -5.65 1.88
C LYS A 118 15.12 -4.71 1.19
N ILE A 119 14.35 -3.97 1.97
CA ILE A 119 13.41 -2.97 1.49
C ILE A 119 13.93 -1.60 1.91
N ASP A 120 14.38 -0.81 0.95
CA ASP A 120 14.87 0.55 1.15
C ASP A 120 13.70 1.54 1.24
N ILE A 121 13.67 2.29 2.35
CA ILE A 121 12.73 3.38 2.58
C ILE A 121 13.52 4.67 2.80
N VAL A 122 13.38 5.60 1.86
CA VAL A 122 13.98 6.94 1.99
C VAL A 122 13.09 7.80 2.90
N TYR A 123 13.69 8.50 3.87
CA TYR A 123 12.97 9.41 4.77
C TYR A 123 13.72 10.73 4.97
N TYR A 124 12.98 11.82 5.16
CA TYR A 124 13.57 13.13 5.40
C TYR A 124 13.87 13.33 6.90
N SER A 125 15.14 13.16 7.30
CA SER A 125 15.53 13.11 8.72
C SER A 125 15.37 14.41 9.52
N PRO A 126 15.45 15.62 8.94
CA PRO A 126 15.13 16.86 9.67
C PRO A 126 13.67 16.95 10.12
N ASN A 127 12.77 16.13 9.57
CA ASN A 127 11.39 16.04 10.04
C ASN A 127 11.25 14.89 11.04
N ALA A 128 11.15 15.23 12.34
CA ALA A 128 10.99 14.26 13.43
C ALA A 128 9.81 13.30 13.24
N ASN A 129 8.70 13.77 12.64
CA ASN A 129 7.54 12.92 12.36
C ASN A 129 7.86 11.86 11.31
N GLN A 130 8.56 12.24 10.22
CA GLN A 130 8.95 11.26 9.20
C GLN A 130 9.97 10.26 9.75
N THR A 131 10.92 10.71 10.56
CA THR A 131 11.88 9.82 11.24
C THR A 131 11.15 8.82 12.14
N ALA A 132 10.20 9.28 12.95
CA ALA A 132 9.41 8.40 13.83
C ALA A 132 8.54 7.41 13.02
N GLN A 133 7.92 7.87 11.94
CA GLN A 133 7.13 7.03 11.04
C GLN A 133 7.98 5.96 10.33
N ALA A 134 9.17 6.32 9.83
CA ALA A 134 10.10 5.38 9.20
C ALA A 134 10.53 4.28 10.19
N ASN A 135 10.83 4.65 11.43
CA ASN A 135 11.16 3.70 12.50
C ASN A 135 9.97 2.79 12.88
N ALA A 136 8.75 3.34 12.90
CA ALA A 136 7.54 2.56 13.14
C ALA A 136 7.34 1.49 12.05
N VAL A 137 7.46 1.87 10.77
CA VAL A 137 7.39 0.95 9.62
C VAL A 137 8.43 -0.16 9.74
N LYS A 138 9.70 0.20 9.97
CA LYS A 138 10.77 -0.77 10.16
C LYS A 138 10.45 -1.77 11.28
N THR A 139 10.11 -1.25 12.45
CA THR A 139 9.87 -2.07 13.64
C THR A 139 8.72 -3.04 13.44
N GLN A 140 7.58 -2.56 12.93
CA GLN A 140 6.38 -3.39 12.79
C GLN A 140 6.49 -4.43 11.66
N MET A 141 7.13 -4.07 10.54
CA MET A 141 7.31 -5.00 9.43
C MET A 141 8.31 -6.10 9.78
N GLU A 142 9.46 -5.76 10.36
CA GLU A 142 10.46 -6.76 10.78
C GLU A 142 9.93 -7.67 11.90
N ALA A 143 9.13 -7.13 12.83
CA ALA A 143 8.47 -7.94 13.86
C ALA A 143 7.42 -8.91 13.28
N THR A 144 6.70 -8.50 12.24
CA THR A 144 5.64 -9.31 11.63
C THR A 144 6.19 -10.37 10.68
N LEU A 145 7.15 -9.99 9.83
CA LEU A 145 7.69 -10.85 8.76
C LEU A 145 8.96 -11.60 9.18
N GLY A 146 9.59 -11.21 10.29
CA GLY A 146 10.87 -11.76 10.74
C GLY A 146 12.05 -11.10 10.02
N ALA A 147 13.03 -10.60 10.80
CA ALA A 147 14.22 -9.94 10.26
C ALA A 147 15.13 -10.88 9.44
N GLU A 148 14.97 -12.20 9.63
CA GLU A 148 15.60 -13.23 8.80
C GLU A 148 14.99 -13.32 7.40
N ASN A 149 13.77 -12.81 7.21
CA ASN A 149 13.08 -12.81 5.91
C ASN A 149 13.04 -11.41 5.27
N VAL A 150 12.77 -10.37 6.05
CA VAL A 150 12.65 -9.00 5.54
C VAL A 150 13.41 -8.05 6.44
N VAL A 151 14.28 -7.23 5.85
CA VAL A 151 14.97 -6.13 6.53
C VAL A 151 14.52 -4.83 5.90
N VAL A 152 13.95 -3.94 6.70
CA VAL A 152 13.64 -2.57 6.27
C VAL A 152 14.88 -1.72 6.53
N ASN A 153 15.49 -1.24 5.46
CA ASN A 153 16.65 -0.37 5.52
C ASN A 153 16.19 1.10 5.38
N LEU A 154 16.45 1.90 6.40
CA LEU A 154 16.07 3.31 6.40
C LEU A 154 17.21 4.13 5.78
N VAL A 155 16.92 4.77 4.65
CA VAL A 155 17.87 5.60 3.91
C VAL A 155 17.59 7.05 4.25
N GLU A 156 18.54 7.68 4.91
CA GLU A 156 18.42 9.06 5.35
C GLU A 156 18.62 10.04 4.18
N ALA A 157 17.65 10.96 4.02
CA ALA A 157 17.81 12.17 3.24
C ALA A 157 17.85 13.39 4.19
N THR A 158 18.95 14.14 4.15
CA THR A 158 19.16 15.31 5.02
C THR A 158 18.64 16.61 4.42
N THR A 159 18.39 16.62 3.10
CA THR A 159 17.81 17.76 2.38
C THR A 159 16.47 17.36 1.72
N PRO A 160 15.52 18.30 1.57
CA PRO A 160 14.30 18.05 0.80
C PRO A 160 14.62 17.68 -0.66
N GLU A 161 15.67 18.27 -1.23
CA GLU A 161 16.12 18.01 -2.60
C GLU A 161 16.45 16.53 -2.80
N ASP A 162 17.26 15.96 -1.90
CA ASP A 162 17.64 14.54 -1.97
C ASP A 162 16.42 13.63 -1.75
N TYR A 163 15.56 13.98 -0.78
CA TYR A 163 14.34 13.22 -0.49
C TYR A 163 13.39 13.16 -1.69
N TYR A 164 13.17 14.30 -2.36
CA TYR A 164 12.28 14.31 -3.52
C TYR A 164 12.96 13.76 -4.77
N ALA A 165 14.27 13.88 -4.91
CA ALA A 165 15.02 13.31 -6.03
C ALA A 165 14.98 11.78 -6.06
N SER A 166 14.87 11.13 -4.89
CA SER A 166 14.76 9.67 -4.84
C SER A 166 13.45 9.14 -5.48
N GLY A 167 12.39 9.94 -5.56
CA GLY A 167 11.12 9.49 -6.12
C GLY A 167 10.30 10.56 -6.83
N TYR A 168 9.65 11.46 -6.11
CA TYR A 168 8.72 12.44 -6.67
C TYR A 168 9.28 13.23 -7.88
N ARG A 169 10.56 13.62 -7.80
CA ARG A 169 11.30 14.35 -8.84
C ARG A 169 12.17 13.45 -9.74
N ALA A 170 12.15 12.13 -9.56
CA ALA A 170 12.81 11.21 -10.48
C ALA A 170 12.28 11.41 -11.91
N SER A 171 13.16 11.24 -12.89
CA SER A 171 12.85 11.47 -14.30
C SER A 171 11.98 10.38 -14.92
N ASN A 172 12.06 9.15 -14.40
CA ASN A 172 11.32 7.96 -14.81
C ASN A 172 11.37 6.93 -13.67
N GLY A 173 10.74 5.76 -13.84
CA GLY A 173 10.73 4.69 -12.85
C GLY A 173 12.14 4.16 -12.51
N GLU A 174 13.01 4.04 -13.52
CA GLU A 174 14.40 3.56 -13.35
C GLU A 174 15.25 4.49 -12.49
N ALA A 175 15.02 5.81 -12.57
CA ALA A 175 15.72 6.81 -11.77
C ALA A 175 15.21 6.87 -10.32
N GLY A 176 14.09 6.22 -10.01
CA GLY A 176 13.59 6.08 -8.64
C GLY A 176 14.54 5.23 -7.80
N ASN A 177 14.92 5.72 -6.62
CA ASN A 177 15.85 5.06 -5.72
C ASN A 177 15.16 4.76 -4.37
N PHE A 178 14.22 3.82 -4.39
CA PHE A 178 13.48 3.31 -3.23
C PHE A 178 12.81 1.98 -3.60
N ASP A 179 12.45 1.18 -2.59
CA ASP A 179 11.54 0.04 -2.75
C ASP A 179 10.13 0.38 -2.28
N LEU A 180 10.01 1.20 -1.22
CA LEU A 180 8.75 1.80 -0.76
C LEU A 180 8.94 3.29 -0.55
N PHE A 181 7.99 4.10 -1.06
CA PHE A 181 8.04 5.55 -0.98
C PHE A 181 6.68 6.14 -0.66
N TYR A 182 6.62 6.91 0.43
CA TYR A 182 5.43 7.66 0.85
C TYR A 182 5.59 9.18 0.68
N GLY A 183 6.64 9.62 -0.04
CA GLY A 183 6.89 11.03 -0.36
C GLY A 183 6.10 11.57 -1.55
N SER A 184 5.11 10.81 -2.02
CA SER A 184 4.22 11.18 -3.12
C SER A 184 2.80 10.71 -2.82
N GLY A 185 1.82 11.38 -3.40
CA GLY A 185 0.42 11.05 -3.25
C GLY A 185 -0.46 11.85 -4.19
N TRP A 186 -1.76 11.57 -4.13
CA TRP A 186 -2.77 12.29 -4.89
C TRP A 186 -3.75 12.97 -3.92
N GLY A 187 -3.98 14.27 -4.14
CA GLY A 187 -4.98 15.05 -3.42
C GLY A 187 -6.15 15.31 -4.35
N PRO A 188 -7.29 14.62 -4.19
CA PRO A 188 -8.45 14.82 -5.06
C PRO A 188 -8.98 16.24 -4.91
N ASP A 189 -9.29 16.87 -6.04
CA ASP A 189 -9.96 18.17 -6.13
C ASP A 189 -11.48 18.05 -5.95
N TYR A 190 -12.07 16.94 -6.38
CA TYR A 190 -13.49 16.63 -6.21
C TYR A 190 -13.73 15.20 -5.73
N GLY A 191 -14.91 14.94 -5.15
CA GLY A 191 -15.30 13.65 -4.57
C GLY A 191 -15.82 12.64 -5.59
N ASP A 192 -15.13 12.47 -6.72
CA ASP A 192 -15.49 11.50 -7.76
C ASP A 192 -14.45 10.37 -7.88
N PRO A 193 -14.81 9.20 -8.43
CA PRO A 193 -13.84 8.13 -8.65
C PRO A 193 -12.77 8.45 -9.70
N SER A 194 -13.09 9.26 -10.71
CA SER A 194 -12.19 9.49 -11.86
C SER A 194 -10.91 10.22 -11.45
N THR A 195 -10.98 11.19 -10.52
CA THR A 195 -9.77 11.87 -10.01
C THR A 195 -8.73 10.88 -9.47
N TYR A 196 -9.16 9.75 -8.90
CA TYR A 196 -8.26 8.69 -8.44
C TYR A 196 -7.84 7.77 -9.59
N LEU A 197 -8.81 7.22 -10.34
CA LEU A 197 -8.57 6.23 -11.39
C LEU A 197 -7.66 6.78 -12.50
N ASP A 198 -7.80 8.06 -12.83
CA ASP A 198 -6.99 8.73 -13.86
C ASP A 198 -5.51 8.86 -13.48
N THR A 199 -5.15 8.62 -12.21
CA THR A 199 -3.74 8.62 -11.82
C THR A 199 -2.99 7.36 -12.26
N PHE A 200 -3.71 6.29 -12.62
CA PHE A 200 -3.18 4.99 -13.04
C PHE A 200 -3.51 4.64 -14.51
N LEU A 201 -3.82 5.63 -15.35
CA LEU A 201 -4.01 5.38 -16.79
C LEU A 201 -2.77 4.72 -17.40
N GLY A 202 -3.01 3.75 -18.29
CA GLY A 202 -1.97 3.00 -18.98
C GLY A 202 -1.07 3.86 -19.86
N GLU A 203 -0.01 3.26 -20.39
CA GLU A 203 0.94 3.91 -21.32
C GLU A 203 1.61 5.16 -20.75
N GLY A 204 1.73 5.25 -19.43
CA GLY A 204 2.34 6.40 -18.76
C GLY A 204 1.46 7.66 -18.73
N ALA A 205 0.19 7.56 -19.14
CA ALA A 205 -0.73 8.70 -19.17
C ALA A 205 -1.24 9.11 -17.78
N GLY A 206 -1.17 8.21 -16.79
CA GLY A 206 -1.66 8.49 -15.45
C GLY A 206 -0.71 9.37 -14.63
N TYR A 207 -1.25 10.33 -13.89
CA TYR A 207 -0.49 11.31 -13.12
C TYR A 207 0.51 10.72 -12.10
N MET A 208 0.26 9.50 -11.63
CA MET A 208 1.10 8.85 -10.62
C MET A 208 1.97 7.71 -11.17
N THR A 209 1.80 7.33 -12.45
CA THR A 209 2.51 6.21 -13.11
C THR A 209 4.03 6.31 -12.98
N LYS A 210 4.58 7.52 -13.05
CA LYS A 210 6.01 7.79 -12.86
C LYS A 210 6.51 7.37 -11.48
N VAL A 211 5.77 7.70 -10.43
CA VAL A 211 6.24 7.50 -9.05
C VAL A 211 6.09 6.03 -8.60
N ILE A 212 5.25 5.26 -9.26
CA ILE A 212 5.08 3.82 -8.99
C ILE A 212 5.89 2.93 -9.93
N GLY A 213 6.79 3.52 -10.74
CA GLY A 213 7.70 2.79 -11.62
C GLY A 213 7.06 2.21 -12.89
N LEU A 214 5.91 2.75 -13.32
CA LEU A 214 5.20 2.32 -14.54
C LEU A 214 5.42 3.27 -15.74
N PHE A 215 6.37 4.21 -15.64
CA PHE A 215 6.77 5.16 -16.68
C PHE A 215 8.26 5.01 -17.03
#